data_AF-A0A952S3B4-F1
#
_entry.id   AF-A0A952S3B4-F1
#
_cell.length_a   1.000
_cell.length_b   1.000
_cell.length_c   1.000
_cell.angle_alpha   90.00
_cell.angle_beta   90.00
_cell.angle_gamma   90.00
#
_symmetry.space_group_name_H-M   'P 1'
#
loop_
_entity.id
_entity.type
_entity.pdbx_description
1 polymer ?
#
loop_
_entity_poly.entity_id
_entity_poly.type
_entity_poly.pdbx_seq_one_letter_code
_entity_poly.pdbx_strand_id
1 'polypeptide(L)' 'MFWKIVLVLGILGVLLGLAVTGVSIALPFISNGVSWDEAALGIAPGAFVLIVSFFMFVIGLIFVLKNRKKKVNTA' A
#
# COMPACT_ATOMS: atom_id res chain seq x y z
N MET A 1 -14.55 -13.98 -7.68
CA MET A 1 -14.67 -12.52 -7.42
C MET A 1 -13.82 -12.09 -6.23
N PHE A 2 -13.76 -12.88 -5.16
CA PHE A 2 -12.94 -12.67 -3.97
C PHE A 2 -11.50 -12.15 -4.21
N TRP A 3 -10.70 -12.82 -5.05
CA TRP A 3 -9.31 -12.40 -5.32
C TRP A 3 -9.15 -11.01 -5.93
N LYS A 4 -10.16 -10.54 -6.68
CA LYS A 4 -10.15 -9.17 -7.20
C LYS A 4 -10.36 -8.14 -6.09
N ILE A 5 -11.19 -8.47 -5.09
CA ILE A 5 -11.44 -7.61 -3.93
C ILE A 5 -10.17 -7.47 -3.09
N VAL A 6 -9.47 -8.57 -2.82
CA VAL A 6 -8.18 -8.56 -2.11
C VAL A 6 -7.16 -7.69 -2.84
N LEU A 7 -7.10 -7.78 -4.17
CA LEU A 7 -6.22 -6.93 -4.98
C LEU A 7 -6.59 -5.45 -4.90
N VAL A 8 -7.88 -5.12 -4.98
CA VAL A 8 -8.35 -3.72 -4.87
C VAL A 8 -8.04 -3.15 -3.48
N LEU A 9 -8.27 -3.91 -2.41
CA LEU A 9 -7.92 -3.51 -1.05
C LEU A 9 -6.40 -3.30 -0.90
N GLY A 10 -5.59 -4.18 -1.49
CA GLY A 10 -4.13 -4.00 -1.53
C GLY A 10 -3.72 -2.71 -2.23
N ILE A 11 -4.31 -2.39 -3.39
CA ILE A 11 -4.03 -1.14 -4.12
C ILE A 11 -4.41 0.08 -3.28
N LEU A 12 -5.62 0.09 -2.71
CA LEU A 12 -6.10 1.18 -1.89
C LEU A 12 -5.23 1.38 -0.64
N GLY A 13 -4.83 0.29 0.01
CA GLY A 13 -3.93 0.32 1.16
C GLY A 13 -2.54 0.85 0.80
N VAL A 14 -1.98 0.48 -0.37
CA VAL A 14 -0.70 1.00 -0.85
C VAL A 14 -0.80 2.50 -1.13
N LEU A 15 -1.86 2.94 -1.80
CA LEU A 15 -2.09 4.37 -2.07
C LEU A 15 -2.22 5.18 -0.78
N LEU A 16 -2.96 4.66 0.19
CA LEU A 16 -3.13 5.30 1.50
C LEU A 16 -1.80 5.35 2.26
N GLY A 17 -1.06 4.24 2.31
CA GLY A 17 0.24 4.18 2.96
C GLY A 17 1.25 5.15 2.33
N LEU A 18 1.26 5.26 0.99
CA LEU A 18 2.11 6.23 0.28
C LEU A 18 1.71 7.67 0.57
N ALA A 19 0.40 7.97 0.58
CA ALA A 19 -0.09 9.31 0.85
C ALA A 19 0.28 9.75 2.27
N VAL A 20 0.00 8.92 3.28
CA VAL A 20 0.32 9.22 4.69
C VAL A 20 1.82 9.37 4.86
N THR A 21 2.61 8.39 4.42
CA THR A 21 4.08 8.42 4.60
C THR A 21 4.70 9.58 3.83
N GLY A 22 4.27 9.82 2.58
CA GLY A 22 4.78 10.90 1.74
C GLY A 22 4.48 12.28 2.33
N VAL A 23 3.26 12.49 2.83
CA VAL A 23 2.89 13.75 3.52
C VAL A 23 3.70 13.91 4.80
N SER A 24 3.86 12.86 5.60
CA SER A 24 4.65 12.91 6.84
C SER A 24 6.14 13.15 6.62
N ILE A 25 6.72 12.62 5.54
CA ILE A 25 8.11 12.93 5.16
C ILE A 25 8.22 14.36 4.64
N ALA A 26 7.25 14.83 3.86
CA ALA A 26 7.28 16.17 3.28
C ALA A 26 7.10 17.28 4.33
N LEU A 27 6.32 17.02 5.38
CA LEU A 27 6.00 17.94 6.48
C LEU A 27 7.23 18.69 7.04
N PRO A 28 8.30 18.03 7.51
CA PRO A 28 9.48 18.71 8.06
C PRO A 28 10.27 19.53 7.02
N PHE A 29 10.10 19.30 5.71
CA PHE A 29 10.75 20.10 4.66
C PHE A 29 9.98 21.36 4.29
N ILE A 30 8.64 21.32 4.41
CA ILE A 30 7.76 22.42 3.98
C ILE A 30 7.25 23.27 5.15
N SER A 31 7.41 22.78 6.39
CA SER A 31 6.98 23.44 7.62
C SER A 31 8.19 23.90 8.44
N ASN A 32 8.21 25.19 8.82
CA ASN A 32 9.27 25.77 9.65
C ASN A 32 9.18 25.41 11.14
N GLY A 33 8.21 24.58 11.54
CA GLY A 33 7.96 24.25 12.95
C GLY A 33 7.73 22.77 13.23
N VAL A 34 7.90 21.88 12.25
CA VAL A 34 7.73 20.44 12.44
C VAL A 34 9.09 19.77 12.55
N SER A 35 9.37 19.17 13.71
CA SER A 35 10.59 18.41 13.93
C SER A 35 10.52 17.02 13.28
N TRP A 36 11.68 16.42 13.05
CA TRP A 36 11.75 15.04 12.54
C TRP A 36 11.13 14.02 13.50
N ASP A 37 11.16 14.29 14.81
CA ASP A 37 10.52 13.45 15.83
C ASP A 37 8.99 13.50 15.74
N GLU A 38 8.41 14.67 15.48
CA GLU A 38 6.97 14.82 15.23
C GLU A 38 6.56 14.19 13.90
N ALA A 39 7.36 14.36 12.86
CA ALA A 39 7.13 13.72 11.57
C ALA A 39 7.17 12.19 11.67
N ALA A 40 8.06 11.64 12.51
CA ALA A 40 8.20 10.20 12.71
C ALA A 40 6.89 9.54 13.21
N LEU A 41 6.05 10.27 13.95
CA LEU A 41 4.73 9.78 14.38
C LEU A 41 3.79 9.49 13.22
N GLY A 42 3.92 10.18 12.09
CA GLY A 42 3.15 9.89 10.88
C GLY A 42 3.85 8.90 9.94
N ILE A 43 5.19 8.99 9.85
CA ILE A 43 6.00 8.12 8.99
C ILE A 43 5.93 6.67 9.45
N ALA A 44 6.12 6.39 10.74
CA ALA A 44 6.16 5.03 11.27
C ALA A 44 4.87 4.23 11.02
N PRO A 45 3.66 4.71 11.38
CA PRO A 45 2.43 4.01 11.07
C PRO A 45 2.11 4.00 9.57
N GLY A 46 2.44 5.07 8.84
CA GLY A 46 2.27 5.12 7.38
C GLY A 46 3.09 4.03 6.68
N ALA A 47 4.37 3.90 7.04
CA ALA A 47 5.26 2.88 6.50
C ALA A 47 4.79 1.48 6.87
N PHE A 48 4.29 1.27 8.09
CA PHE A 48 3.72 -0.01 8.50
C PHE A 48 2.51 -0.40 7.64
N VAL A 49 1.55 0.52 7.46
CA VAL A 49 0.38 0.31 6.60
C VAL A 49 0.80 0.03 5.16
N LEU A 50 1.80 0.75 4.65
CA LEU A 50 2.33 0.55 3.31
C LEU A 50 2.91 -0.86 3.13
N ILE A 51 3.73 -1.34 4.08
CA ILE A 51 4.33 -2.68 4.06
C ILE A 51 3.24 -3.74 4.04
N VAL A 52 2.29 -3.68 4.97
CA VAL A 52 1.18 -4.66 5.06
C VAL A 52 0.36 -4.67 3.78
N SER A 53 0.03 -3.49 3.26
CA SER A 53 -0.77 -3.35 2.05
C SER A 53 -0.04 -3.84 0.80
N PHE A 54 1.28 -3.63 0.74
CA PHE A 54 2.12 -4.13 -0.34
C PHE A 54 2.10 -5.66 -0.40
N PHE A 55 2.22 -6.34 0.75
CA PHE A 55 2.10 -7.80 0.80
C PHE A 55 0.71 -8.28 0.36
N MET A 56 -0.37 -7.64 0.82
CA MET A 56 -1.72 -7.97 0.36
C MET A 56 -1.89 -7.77 -1.15
N PHE A 57 -1.33 -6.69 -1.70
CA PHE A 57 -1.36 -6.42 -3.13
C PHE A 57 -0.64 -7.52 -3.92
N VAL A 58 0.58 -7.89 -3.52
CA VAL A 58 1.37 -8.94 -4.17
C VAL A 58 0.64 -10.28 -4.12
N ILE A 59 0.09 -10.67 -2.96
CA ILE A 59 -0.69 -11.91 -2.82
C ILE A 59 -1.91 -11.87 -3.73
N GLY A 60 -2.70 -10.80 -3.68
CA GLY A 60 -3.86 -10.61 -4.55
C GLY A 60 -3.51 -10.71 -6.03
N LEU A 61 -2.38 -10.12 -6.43
CA LEU A 61 -1.91 -10.10 -7.81
C LEU A 61 -1.53 -11.50 -8.30
N ILE A 62 -0.74 -12.23 -7.50
CA ILE A 62 -0.33 -13.60 -7.82
C ILE A 62 -1.55 -14.50 -8.03
N PHE A 63 -2.54 -14.44 -7.12
CA PHE A 63 -3.75 -15.25 -7.23
C PHE A 63 -4.62 -14.87 -8.43
N VAL A 64 -4.77 -13.57 -8.72
CA VAL A 64 -5.51 -13.11 -9.90
C VAL A 64 -4.83 -13.60 -11.18
N LEU A 65 -3.51 -13.48 -11.29
CA LEU A 65 -2.75 -13.93 -12.47
C LEU A 65 -2.84 -15.45 -12.64
N LYS A 66 -2.67 -16.22 -11.56
CA LYS A 66 -2.76 -17.69 -11.58
C LYS A 66 -4.15 -18.17 -12.01
N ASN A 67 -5.22 -17.51 -11.53
CA ASN A 67 -6.59 -17.85 -11.90
C ASN A 67 -6.94 -17.45 -13.34
N ARG A 68 -6.34 -16.39 -13.90
CA ARG A 68 -6.51 -16.07 -15.33
C ARG A 68 -5.84 -17.11 -16.23
N LYS A 69 -4.61 -17.55 -15.89
CA LYS A 69 -3.90 -18.57 -16.67
C LYS A 69 -4.64 -19.92 -16.73
N LYS A 70 -5.25 -20.36 -15.62
CA LYS A 70 -6.04 -21.59 -15.60
C LYS A 70 -7.22 -21.55 -16.58
N LYS A 71 -7.92 -20.42 -16.70
CA LYS A 71 -9.07 -20.28 -17.61
C LYS A 71 -8.69 -20.35 -19.09
N VAL A 72 -7.49 -19.89 -19.46
CA VAL A 72 -7.01 -19.89 -20.85
C VAL A 72 -6.57 -21.29 -21.30
N ASN A 73 -6.01 -22.10 -20.40
CA ASN A 73 -5.54 -23.45 -20.73
C ASN A 73 -6.63 -24.53 -20.75
N THR A 74 -7.85 -24.21 -20.32
CA THR A 74 -9.01 -25.13 -20.30
C THR A 74 -10.09 -24.76 -21.33
N ALA A 75 -9.81 -23.78 -22.20
CA ALA A 75 -10.65 -23.39 -23.32
C ALA A 75 -9.99 -23.86 -24.63
#